data_AF-A0A2M8Y3B6-F1
#
_entry.id   AF-A0A2M8Y3B6-F1
#
_cell.length_a   1.000
_cell.length_b   1.000
_cell.length_c   1.000
_cell.angle_alpha   90.00
_cell.angle_beta   90.00
_cell.angle_gamma   90.00
#
_symmetry.space_group_name_H-M   'P 1'
#
loop_
_entity.id
_entity.type
_entity.pdbx_description
1 polymer ?
#
loop_
_entity_poly.entity_id
_entity_poly.type
_entity_poly.pdbx_seq_one_letter_code
_entity_poly.pdbx_strand_id
1 'polypeptide(L)'
;MNRKFEKDMSKRKLMYSILGWFIITIIEYYFIPYYIVVLLWIGFSLTLLIITIIQLLKLVKEHNSITKLRIQNLIVFSILFYLTFNRFHINSLIEKVDWRIFYNNRMEIVQQVKQKELNPNVSWNETVCELPFELPVISNGGNDIAIHRNEKSKTLTVDFWVYRNFFSAPSTFFVYTDDKEEEKELKKLIANDPNNNWKIDDNWYRIFRE
;
A
#
# COMPACT_ATOMS: atom_id res chain seq x y z
N MET A 1 -26.74 41.00 16.92
CA MET A 1 -25.48 40.24 17.04
C MET A 1 -25.77 38.77 16.71
N ASN A 2 -25.76 38.42 15.42
CA ASN A 2 -26.18 37.10 14.93
C ASN A 2 -24.95 36.21 14.73
N ARG A 3 -24.52 35.48 15.77
CA ARG A 3 -23.62 34.34 15.59
C ARG A 3 -24.46 33.09 15.50
N LYS A 4 -24.79 32.71 14.25
CA LYS A 4 -25.11 31.33 13.88
C LYS A 4 -24.04 30.45 14.56
N PHE A 5 -24.44 29.66 15.55
CA PHE A 5 -23.60 28.60 16.07
C PHE A 5 -23.17 27.75 14.87
N GLU A 6 -21.89 27.86 14.51
CA GLU A 6 -21.32 27.12 13.41
C GLU A 6 -21.28 25.66 13.85
N LYS A 7 -22.31 24.92 13.45
CA LYS A 7 -22.67 23.61 14.01
C LYS A 7 -21.46 22.67 14.02
N ASP A 8 -21.06 22.26 15.22
CA ASP A 8 -20.06 21.21 15.40
C ASP A 8 -20.41 19.99 14.55
N MET A 9 -19.40 19.34 13.98
CA MET A 9 -19.64 18.09 13.28
C MET A 9 -20.24 17.08 14.24
N SER A 10 -21.34 16.46 13.84
CA SER A 10 -21.95 15.41 14.64
C SER A 10 -21.02 14.20 14.72
N LYS A 11 -21.15 13.41 15.79
CA LYS A 11 -20.40 12.14 15.96
C LYS A 11 -20.48 11.23 14.74
N ARG A 12 -21.64 11.20 14.05
CA ARG A 12 -21.82 10.43 12.81
C ARG A 12 -20.90 10.92 11.69
N LYS A 13 -20.76 12.25 11.52
CA LYS A 13 -19.85 12.82 10.52
C LYS A 13 -18.39 12.47 10.81
N LEU A 14 -17.98 12.53 12.08
CA LEU A 14 -16.63 12.09 12.48
C LEU A 14 -16.38 10.63 12.15
N MET A 15 -17.33 9.75 12.48
CA MET A 15 -17.25 8.33 12.16
C MET A 15 -17.12 8.10 10.65
N TYR A 16 -17.89 8.81 9.83
CA TYR A 16 -17.78 8.73 8.37
C TYR A 16 -16.45 9.28 7.86
N SER A 17 -15.86 10.31 8.47
CA SER A 17 -14.52 10.78 8.11
C SER A 17 -13.45 9.72 8.40
N ILE A 18 -13.54 9.01 9.53
CA ILE A 18 -12.60 7.94 9.88
C ILE A 18 -12.75 6.76 8.91
N LEU A 19 -13.99 6.31 8.68
CA LEU A 19 -14.26 5.20 7.75
C LEU A 19 -13.85 5.57 6.32
N GLY A 20 -14.16 6.78 5.87
CA GLY A 20 -13.77 7.28 4.56
C GLY A 20 -12.25 7.32 4.41
N TRP A 21 -11.53 7.80 5.42
CA TRP A 21 -10.06 7.79 5.43
C TRP A 21 -9.51 6.37 5.29
N PHE A 22 -10.05 5.41 6.06
CA PHE A 22 -9.62 4.01 5.98
C PHE A 22 -9.87 3.40 4.60
N ILE A 23 -11.08 3.58 4.06
CA ILE A 23 -11.45 3.07 2.73
C ILE A 23 -10.54 3.66 1.65
N ILE A 24 -10.32 4.98 1.66
CA ILE A 24 -9.44 5.65 0.70
C ILE A 24 -8.02 5.09 0.80
N THR A 25 -7.49 4.92 2.02
CA THR A 25 -6.13 4.39 2.23
C THR A 25 -5.97 2.99 1.64
N ILE A 26 -6.97 2.12 1.81
CA ILE A 26 -6.97 0.77 1.22
C ILE A 26 -7.07 0.85 -0.31
N ILE A 27 -7.96 1.69 -0.85
CA ILE A 27 -8.10 1.85 -2.30
C ILE A 27 -6.80 2.36 -2.92
N GLU A 28 -6.16 3.36 -2.31
CA GLU A 28 -4.88 3.91 -2.75
C GLU A 28 -3.77 2.86 -2.74
N TYR A 29 -3.75 1.98 -1.74
CA TYR A 29 -2.74 0.93 -1.64
C TYR A 29 -2.81 -0.07 -2.80
N TYR A 30 -4.01 -0.58 -3.13
CA TYR A 30 -4.17 -1.69 -4.09
C TYR A 30 -4.36 -1.24 -5.54
N PHE A 31 -5.08 -0.14 -5.76
CA PHE A 31 -5.63 0.17 -7.09
C PHE A 31 -5.01 1.40 -7.75
N ILE A 32 -4.41 2.31 -6.98
CA ILE A 32 -3.99 3.59 -7.52
C ILE A 32 -2.50 3.55 -7.90
N PRO A 33 -2.15 3.88 -9.16
CA PRO A 33 -0.76 4.04 -9.58
C PRO A 33 0.00 5.04 -8.71
N TYR A 34 1.25 4.72 -8.36
CA TYR A 34 2.03 5.49 -7.38
C TYR A 34 2.11 7.00 -7.67
N TYR A 35 2.29 7.40 -8.94
CA TYR A 35 2.37 8.82 -9.31
C TYR A 35 1.05 9.57 -9.09
N ILE A 36 -0.10 8.91 -9.28
CA ILE A 36 -1.41 9.46 -8.95
C ILE A 36 -1.56 9.56 -7.43
N VAL A 37 -1.09 8.55 -6.68
CA VAL A 37 -1.12 8.57 -5.21
C VAL A 37 -0.36 9.79 -4.66
N VAL A 38 0.77 10.19 -5.25
CA VAL A 38 1.50 11.39 -4.80
C VAL A 38 0.64 12.66 -4.91
N LEU A 39 -0.06 12.85 -6.04
CA LEU A 39 -0.93 14.01 -6.24
C LEU A 39 -2.14 14.00 -5.30
N LEU A 40 -2.79 12.84 -5.15
CA LEU A 40 -3.91 12.66 -4.22
C LEU A 40 -3.47 12.89 -2.78
N TRP A 41 -2.31 12.36 -2.40
CA TRP A 41 -1.75 12.51 -1.06
C TRP A 41 -1.50 13.97 -0.70
N ILE A 42 -0.95 14.78 -1.61
CA ILE A 42 -0.73 16.21 -1.37
C ILE A 42 -2.08 16.91 -1.15
N GLY A 43 -3.05 16.72 -2.05
CA GLY A 43 -4.37 17.34 -1.94
C GLY A 43 -5.12 16.94 -0.67
N PHE A 44 -5.08 15.65 -0.32
CA PHE A 44 -5.73 15.12 0.86
C PHE A 44 -5.05 15.58 2.16
N SER A 45 -3.71 15.62 2.19
CA SER A 45 -2.94 16.15 3.31
C SER A 45 -3.23 17.62 3.55
N LEU A 46 -3.28 18.44 2.49
CA LEU A 46 -3.64 19.86 2.58
C LEU A 46 -5.06 20.05 3.09
N THR A 47 -6.02 19.24 2.62
CA THR A 47 -7.41 19.30 3.07
C THR A 47 -7.51 18.99 4.57
N LEU A 48 -6.87 17.92 5.03
CA LEU A 48 -6.86 17.55 6.45
C LEU A 48 -6.14 18.60 7.31
N LEU A 49 -5.06 19.19 6.80
CA LEU A 49 -4.35 20.28 7.48
C LEU A 49 -5.26 21.50 7.65
N ILE A 50 -5.92 21.96 6.59
CA ILE A 50 -6.85 23.09 6.63
C ILE A 50 -7.97 22.82 7.63
N ILE A 51 -8.57 21.63 7.60
CA ILE A 51 -9.62 21.26 8.54
C ILE A 51 -9.09 21.26 9.97
N THR A 52 -7.89 20.72 10.20
CA THR A 52 -7.25 20.70 11.52
C THR A 52 -7.00 22.11 12.04
N ILE A 53 -6.50 23.03 11.21
CA ILE A 53 -6.32 24.44 11.56
C ILE A 53 -7.67 25.10 11.88
N ILE A 54 -8.73 24.82 11.12
CA ILE A 54 -10.07 25.35 11.41
C ILE A 54 -10.58 24.85 12.78
N GLN A 55 -10.40 23.56 13.10
CA GLN A 55 -10.76 23.04 14.43
C GLN A 55 -9.91 23.68 15.54
N LEU A 56 -8.62 23.88 15.24
CA LEU A 56 -7.66 24.80 15.84
C LEU A 56 -8.29 26.10 16.34
N LEU A 57 -8.56 26.96 15.36
CA LEU A 57 -9.05 28.31 15.55
C LEU A 57 -10.40 28.34 16.26
N LYS A 58 -11.28 27.36 15.99
CA LYS A 58 -12.58 27.25 16.68
C LYS A 58 -12.40 26.92 18.16
N LEU A 59 -11.50 26.00 18.51
CA LEU A 59 -11.21 25.68 19.91
C LEU A 59 -10.70 26.92 20.66
N VAL A 60 -9.76 27.67 20.09
CA VAL A 60 -9.21 28.90 20.69
C VAL A 60 -10.29 29.98 20.86
N LYS A 61 -11.14 30.16 19.84
CA LYS A 61 -12.23 31.14 19.87
C LYS A 61 -13.31 30.82 20.92
N GLU A 62 -13.56 29.54 21.15
CA GLU A 62 -14.59 29.04 22.08
C GLU A 62 -14.01 28.61 23.43
N HIS A 63 -12.82 29.10 23.81
CA HIS A 63 -12.10 28.64 25.02
C HIS A 63 -12.93 28.73 26.31
N ASN A 64 -13.84 29.69 26.41
CA ASN A 64 -14.73 29.86 27.57
C ASN A 64 -15.93 28.88 27.60
N SER A 65 -16.18 28.12 26.53
CA SER A 65 -17.32 27.22 26.39
C SER A 65 -16.97 25.95 25.59
N ILE A 66 -15.82 25.32 25.90
CA ILE A 66 -15.35 24.14 25.17
C ILE A 66 -16.24 22.94 25.46
N THR A 67 -16.77 22.32 24.39
CA THR A 67 -17.51 21.05 24.49
C THR A 67 -16.57 19.85 24.29
N LYS A 68 -16.95 18.68 24.84
CA LYS A 68 -16.22 17.42 24.57
C LYS A 68 -16.15 17.10 23.07
N LEU A 69 -17.21 17.41 22.33
CA LEU A 69 -17.29 17.18 20.88
C LEU A 69 -16.29 18.05 20.11
N ARG A 70 -16.08 19.30 20.54
CA ARG A 70 -15.06 20.20 19.97
C ARG A 70 -13.66 19.62 20.10
N ILE A 71 -13.29 19.13 21.28
CA ILE A 71 -11.99 18.49 21.53
C ILE A 71 -11.85 17.22 20.68
N GLN A 72 -12.89 16.39 20.62
CA GLN A 72 -12.91 15.18 19.79
C GLN A 72 -12.67 15.50 18.30
N ASN A 73 -13.32 16.53 17.76
CA ASN A 73 -13.12 16.94 16.37
C ASN A 73 -11.65 17.29 16.09
N LEU A 74 -11.03 18.09 16.96
CA LEU A 74 -9.63 18.47 16.80
C LEU A 74 -8.71 17.24 16.85
N ILE A 75 -8.89 16.38 17.85
CA ILE A 75 -8.07 15.17 18.02
C ILE A 75 -8.19 14.26 16.81
N VAL A 76 -9.41 13.96 16.35
CA VAL A 76 -9.64 13.08 15.21
C VAL A 76 -8.95 13.63 13.96
N PHE A 77 -9.15 14.90 13.60
CA PHE A 77 -8.51 15.44 12.40
C PHE A 77 -7.00 15.59 12.53
N SER A 78 -6.48 15.88 13.72
CA SER A 78 -5.04 15.88 13.98
C SER A 78 -4.43 14.49 13.78
N ILE A 79 -5.11 13.45 14.27
CA ILE A 79 -4.69 12.05 14.07
C ILE A 79 -4.78 11.69 12.59
N LEU A 80 -5.90 11.95 11.91
CA LEU A 80 -6.04 11.63 10.48
C LEU A 80 -4.97 12.35 9.65
N PHE A 81 -4.71 13.62 9.91
CA PHE A 81 -3.63 14.37 9.26
C PHE A 81 -2.26 13.72 9.52
N TYR A 82 -1.96 13.41 10.79
CA TYR A 82 -0.70 12.75 11.16
C TYR A 82 -0.53 11.39 10.47
N LEU A 83 -1.57 10.54 10.44
CA LEU A 83 -1.53 9.23 9.80
C LEU A 83 -1.38 9.36 8.28
N THR A 84 -2.09 10.29 7.63
CA THR A 84 -1.90 10.58 6.20
C THR A 84 -0.47 11.01 5.90
N PHE A 85 0.12 11.86 6.75
CA PHE A 85 1.50 12.31 6.56
C PHE A 85 2.51 11.18 6.78
N ASN A 86 2.21 10.25 7.69
CA ASN A 86 3.01 9.06 7.98
C ASN A 86 2.59 7.83 7.14
N ARG A 87 2.17 8.06 5.88
CA ARG A 87 1.66 7.01 4.98
C ARG A 87 2.56 5.79 4.88
N PHE A 88 3.89 5.97 4.91
CA PHE A 88 4.85 4.87 4.81
C PHE A 88 4.63 3.81 5.90
N HIS A 89 4.38 4.23 7.14
CA HIS A 89 4.13 3.31 8.24
C HIS A 89 2.78 2.61 8.10
N ILE A 90 1.75 3.32 7.65
CA ILE A 90 0.41 2.76 7.41
C ILE A 90 0.47 1.72 6.28
N ASN A 91 1.16 2.05 5.19
CA ASN A 91 1.41 1.17 4.07
C ASN A 91 2.19 -0.08 4.47
N SER A 92 3.22 0.05 5.30
CA SER A 92 3.95 -1.10 5.85
C SER A 92 3.07 -2.01 6.73
N LEU A 93 2.12 -1.44 7.48
CA LEU A 93 1.14 -2.23 8.24
C LEU A 93 0.18 -2.98 7.30
N ILE A 94 -0.32 -2.31 6.24
CA ILE A 94 -1.17 -2.93 5.23
C ILE A 94 -0.41 -4.06 4.52
N GLU A 95 0.83 -3.83 4.10
CA GLU A 95 1.72 -4.82 3.46
C GLU A 95 1.88 -6.08 4.32
N LYS A 96 2.08 -5.94 5.64
CA LYS A 96 2.20 -7.08 6.56
C LYS A 96 0.91 -7.87 6.71
N VAL A 97 -0.24 -7.19 6.70
CA VAL A 97 -1.55 -7.83 6.78
C VAL A 97 -1.88 -8.52 5.46
N ASP A 98 -1.67 -7.83 4.35
CA ASP A 98 -1.79 -8.35 2.98
C ASP A 98 -1.00 -9.64 2.80
N TRP A 99 0.28 -9.63 3.19
CA TRP A 99 1.13 -10.82 3.14
C TRP A 99 0.47 -12.03 3.80
N ARG A 100 -0.03 -11.85 5.02
CA ARG A 100 -0.63 -12.94 5.81
C ARG A 100 -1.94 -13.43 5.22
N ILE A 101 -2.78 -12.52 4.73
CA ILE A 101 -4.10 -12.87 4.18
C ILE A 101 -3.95 -13.62 2.86
N PHE A 102 -3.07 -13.16 1.98
CA PHE A 102 -2.97 -13.66 0.60
C PHE A 102 -1.80 -14.64 0.36
N TYR A 103 -1.07 -15.02 1.41
CA TYR A 103 0.03 -15.98 1.30
C TYR A 103 -0.36 -17.27 0.55
N ASN A 104 -1.47 -17.89 0.94
CA ASN A 104 -1.92 -19.15 0.33
C ASN A 104 -2.29 -18.97 -1.14
N ASN A 105 -2.94 -17.84 -1.49
CA ASN A 105 -3.25 -17.51 -2.89
C ASN A 105 -1.98 -17.32 -3.72
N ARG A 106 -0.97 -16.63 -3.18
CA ARG A 106 0.33 -16.47 -3.85
C ARG A 106 1.03 -17.81 -4.04
N MET A 107 1.00 -18.67 -3.04
CA MET A 107 1.55 -20.03 -3.16
C MET A 107 0.82 -20.86 -4.21
N GLU A 108 -0.50 -20.78 -4.30
CA GLU A 108 -1.28 -21.45 -5.34
C GLU A 108 -0.87 -20.96 -6.74
N ILE A 109 -0.75 -19.64 -6.93
CA ILE A 109 -0.26 -19.04 -8.18
C ILE A 109 1.14 -19.57 -8.52
N VAL A 110 2.06 -19.61 -7.55
CA VAL A 110 3.39 -20.19 -7.75
C VAL A 110 3.30 -21.63 -8.23
N GLN A 111 2.39 -22.46 -7.69
CA GLN A 111 2.20 -23.83 -8.17
C GLN A 111 1.65 -23.89 -9.60
N GLN A 112 0.67 -23.06 -9.93
CA GLN A 112 0.12 -22.97 -11.30
C GLN A 112 1.20 -22.54 -12.31
N VAL A 113 2.10 -21.61 -11.92
CA VAL A 113 3.26 -21.22 -12.73
C VAL A 113 4.25 -22.38 -12.88
N LYS A 114 4.51 -23.16 -11.82
CA LYS A 114 5.37 -24.36 -11.88
C LYS A 114 4.80 -25.43 -12.83
N GLN A 115 3.49 -25.59 -12.81
CA GLN A 115 2.76 -26.54 -13.66
C GLN A 115 2.57 -26.03 -15.10
N LYS A 116 3.02 -24.80 -15.40
CA LYS A 116 2.84 -24.12 -16.69
C LYS A 116 1.38 -23.87 -17.06
N GLU A 117 0.48 -23.83 -16.08
CA GLU A 117 -0.91 -23.40 -16.26
C GLU A 117 -0.96 -21.87 -16.41
N LEU A 118 -0.13 -21.15 -15.66
CA LEU A 118 0.12 -19.72 -15.84
C LEU A 118 1.47 -19.50 -16.54
N ASN A 119 1.43 -18.70 -17.60
CA ASN A 119 2.59 -18.28 -18.37
C ASN A 119 2.45 -16.81 -18.78
N PRO A 120 3.56 -16.14 -19.14
CA PRO A 120 3.49 -14.81 -19.73
C PRO A 120 2.49 -14.77 -20.87
N ASN A 121 1.54 -13.83 -20.79
CA ASN A 121 0.36 -13.78 -21.67
C ASN A 121 0.10 -12.38 -22.24
N VAL A 122 1.01 -11.43 -21.99
CA VAL A 122 0.94 -10.07 -22.55
C VAL A 122 1.90 -9.90 -23.72
N SER A 123 1.53 -9.06 -24.70
CA SER A 123 2.33 -8.85 -25.92
C SER A 123 3.52 -7.91 -25.73
N TRP A 124 3.52 -7.09 -24.69
CA TRP A 124 4.49 -6.01 -24.48
C TRP A 124 5.65 -6.40 -23.54
N ASN A 125 5.60 -7.57 -22.89
CA ASN A 125 6.65 -8.05 -22.00
C ASN A 125 6.64 -9.59 -21.90
N GLU A 126 7.78 -10.20 -22.19
CA GLU A 126 7.95 -11.66 -22.25
C GLU A 126 7.92 -12.38 -20.89
N THR A 127 7.96 -11.63 -19.79
CA THR A 127 7.95 -12.17 -18.42
C THR A 127 6.61 -11.96 -17.71
N VAL A 128 5.77 -11.04 -18.19
CA VAL A 128 4.57 -10.62 -17.47
C VAL A 128 3.39 -11.52 -17.78
N CYS A 129 2.70 -11.94 -16.71
CA CYS A 129 1.46 -12.69 -16.76
C CYS A 129 0.37 -11.90 -16.04
N GLU A 130 -0.66 -11.49 -16.78
CA GLU A 130 -1.92 -10.99 -16.23
C GLU A 130 -2.68 -12.18 -15.63
N LEU A 131 -3.00 -12.13 -14.33
CA LEU A 131 -3.77 -13.19 -13.66
C LEU A 131 -5.20 -13.22 -14.21
N PRO A 132 -5.84 -14.40 -14.29
CA PRO A 132 -7.16 -14.56 -14.92
C PRO A 132 -8.33 -14.03 -14.07
N PHE A 133 -8.06 -13.21 -13.06
CA PHE A 133 -9.03 -12.63 -12.15
C PHE A 133 -8.57 -11.25 -11.67
N GLU A 134 -9.53 -10.36 -11.42
CA GLU A 134 -9.24 -9.00 -10.95
C GLU A 134 -9.26 -8.89 -9.40
N LEU A 135 -10.04 -9.75 -8.73
CA LEU A 135 -10.19 -9.76 -7.29
C LEU A 135 -10.06 -11.19 -6.71
N PRO A 136 -9.46 -11.35 -5.51
CA PRO A 136 -8.75 -10.32 -4.76
C PRO A 136 -7.47 -9.85 -5.48
N VAL A 137 -7.02 -8.62 -5.22
CA VAL A 137 -5.73 -8.15 -5.73
C VAL A 137 -4.62 -8.86 -4.96
N ILE A 138 -3.90 -9.75 -5.64
CA ILE A 138 -2.78 -10.53 -5.09
C ILE A 138 -1.43 -9.88 -5.39
N SER A 139 -1.38 -9.10 -6.48
CA SER A 139 -0.23 -8.35 -6.94
C SER A 139 -0.66 -6.95 -7.37
N ASN A 140 -0.10 -5.92 -6.76
CA ASN A 140 -0.54 -4.54 -6.99
C ASN A 140 -0.19 -4.05 -8.40
N GLY A 141 -1.04 -3.16 -8.93
CA GLY A 141 -0.82 -2.55 -10.24
C GLY A 141 -1.26 -3.44 -11.41
N GLY A 142 -2.48 -3.99 -11.34
CA GLY A 142 -3.11 -4.75 -12.42
C GLY A 142 -3.39 -6.21 -12.10
N ASN A 143 -2.91 -6.71 -10.95
CA ASN A 143 -2.91 -8.14 -10.64
C ASN A 143 -2.00 -8.96 -11.57
N ASP A 144 -0.98 -8.30 -12.13
CA ASP A 144 0.06 -8.93 -12.94
C ASP A 144 1.10 -9.60 -12.05
N ILE A 145 1.78 -10.62 -12.55
CA ILE A 145 3.02 -11.16 -11.95
C ILE A 145 4.14 -11.18 -12.98
N ALA A 146 5.40 -11.13 -12.54
CA ALA A 146 6.54 -11.43 -13.42
C ALA A 146 7.03 -12.85 -13.18
N ILE A 147 7.27 -13.59 -14.26
CA ILE A 147 7.70 -14.98 -14.26
C ILE A 147 9.06 -15.07 -14.92
N HIS A 148 10.08 -15.50 -14.18
CA HIS A 148 11.43 -15.72 -14.68
C HIS A 148 11.76 -17.21 -14.59
N ARG A 149 12.02 -17.84 -15.73
CA ARG A 149 12.37 -19.26 -15.81
C ARG A 149 13.83 -19.41 -16.23
N ASN A 150 14.57 -20.24 -15.51
CA ASN A 150 15.92 -20.63 -15.90
C ASN A 150 15.87 -22.02 -16.54
N GLU A 151 15.96 -22.07 -17.87
CA GLU A 151 15.87 -23.32 -18.64
C GLU A 151 17.00 -24.32 -18.32
N LYS A 152 18.16 -23.84 -17.86
CA LYS A 152 19.31 -24.71 -17.56
C LYS A 152 19.15 -25.44 -16.23
N SER A 153 18.80 -24.72 -15.17
CA SER A 153 18.61 -25.27 -13.82
C SER A 153 17.18 -25.74 -13.56
N LYS A 154 16.24 -25.45 -14.47
CA LYS A 154 14.79 -25.68 -14.31
C LYS A 154 14.23 -25.00 -13.06
N THR A 155 14.80 -23.86 -12.69
CA THR A 155 14.37 -23.04 -11.54
C THR A 155 13.46 -21.92 -11.99
N LEU A 156 12.72 -21.37 -11.02
CA LEU A 156 11.65 -20.41 -11.20
C LEU A 156 11.77 -19.29 -10.15
N THR A 157 11.61 -18.06 -10.62
CA THR A 157 11.36 -16.88 -9.79
C THR A 157 10.02 -16.27 -10.20
N VAL A 158 9.20 -15.90 -9.22
CA VAL A 158 7.91 -15.22 -9.43
C VAL A 158 7.87 -13.96 -8.59
N ASP A 159 7.67 -12.82 -9.24
CA ASP A 159 7.56 -11.52 -8.59
C ASP A 159 6.09 -11.08 -8.54
N PHE A 160 5.65 -10.73 -7.33
CA PHE A 160 4.36 -10.10 -7.06
C PHE A 160 4.62 -8.65 -6.67
N TRP A 161 4.07 -7.70 -7.40
CA TRP A 161 4.20 -6.29 -7.06
C TRP A 161 3.47 -5.99 -5.74
N VAL A 162 4.15 -5.26 -4.87
CA VAL A 162 3.60 -4.60 -3.68
C VAL A 162 3.43 -3.11 -3.97
N TYR A 163 4.43 -2.52 -4.62
CA TYR A 163 4.34 -1.19 -5.18
C TYR A 163 4.93 -1.22 -6.58
N ARG A 164 4.05 -1.09 -7.57
CA ARG A 164 4.45 -0.97 -8.97
C ARG A 164 4.70 0.49 -9.30
N ASN A 165 5.98 0.83 -9.42
CA ASN A 165 6.40 2.11 -9.95
C ASN A 165 6.42 2.09 -11.48
N PHE A 166 6.40 3.29 -12.07
CA PHE A 166 6.46 3.48 -13.51
C PHE A 166 7.82 4.04 -13.89
N PHE A 167 8.21 3.86 -15.16
CA PHE A 167 9.55 4.16 -15.67
C PHE A 167 10.63 3.27 -15.02
N SER A 168 11.89 3.72 -15.01
CA SER A 168 13.02 3.04 -14.35
C SER A 168 13.04 3.26 -12.83
N ALA A 169 11.90 3.56 -12.21
CA ALA A 169 11.83 3.79 -10.78
C ALA A 169 11.69 2.46 -10.04
N PRO A 170 12.46 2.22 -8.96
CA PRO A 170 12.42 0.95 -8.26
C PRO A 170 11.03 0.59 -7.74
N SER A 171 10.64 -0.66 -7.90
CA SER A 171 9.39 -1.22 -7.40
C SER A 171 9.64 -2.07 -6.15
N THR A 172 8.58 -2.31 -5.39
CA THR A 172 8.61 -3.27 -4.26
C THR A 172 7.91 -4.55 -4.66
N PHE A 173 8.50 -5.68 -4.30
CA PHE A 173 8.02 -7.01 -4.66
C PHE A 173 7.99 -7.95 -3.47
N PHE A 174 7.01 -8.86 -3.47
CA PHE A 174 7.19 -10.17 -2.87
C PHE A 174 7.73 -11.12 -3.93
N VAL A 175 8.90 -11.70 -3.66
CA VAL A 175 9.63 -12.55 -4.58
C VAL A 175 9.62 -13.96 -4.04
N TYR A 176 9.07 -14.90 -4.81
CA TYR A 176 9.29 -16.33 -4.62
C TYR A 176 10.43 -16.77 -5.53
N THR A 177 11.40 -17.53 -5.03
CA THR A 177 12.40 -18.15 -5.90
C THR A 177 12.87 -19.52 -5.38
N ASP A 178 13.02 -20.48 -6.27
CA ASP A 178 13.78 -21.72 -6.02
C ASP A 178 15.12 -21.76 -6.77
N ASP A 179 15.51 -20.63 -7.40
CA ASP A 179 16.83 -20.45 -8.00
C ASP A 179 17.86 -20.05 -6.94
N LYS A 180 18.93 -20.85 -6.83
CA LYS A 180 20.00 -20.63 -5.84
C LYS A 180 20.90 -19.44 -6.17
N GLU A 181 21.06 -19.10 -7.44
CA GLU A 181 21.81 -17.90 -7.82
C GLU A 181 20.98 -16.65 -7.54
N GLU A 182 19.67 -16.67 -7.83
CA GLU A 182 18.78 -15.57 -7.45
C GLU A 182 18.74 -15.41 -5.93
N GLU A 183 18.58 -16.49 -5.17
CA GLU A 183 18.62 -16.46 -3.70
C GLU A 183 19.91 -15.77 -3.18
N LYS A 184 21.04 -16.00 -3.84
CA LYS A 184 22.32 -15.37 -3.48
C LYS A 184 22.33 -13.88 -3.78
N GLU A 185 21.81 -13.46 -4.93
CA GLU A 185 21.68 -12.03 -5.26
C GLU A 185 20.70 -11.32 -4.30
N LEU A 186 19.56 -11.94 -3.99
CA LEU A 186 18.61 -11.39 -3.02
C LEU A 186 19.24 -11.22 -1.63
N LYS A 187 20.06 -12.18 -1.18
CA LYS A 187 20.80 -12.06 0.10
C LYS A 187 21.79 -10.90 0.08
N LYS A 188 22.44 -10.60 -1.05
CA LYS A 188 23.30 -9.41 -1.17
C LYS A 188 22.48 -8.12 -1.09
N LEU A 189 21.32 -8.05 -1.75
CA LEU A 189 20.42 -6.89 -1.66
C LEU A 189 19.97 -6.65 -0.21
N ILE A 190 19.62 -7.72 0.51
CA ILE A 190 19.27 -7.66 1.94
C ILE A 190 20.44 -7.19 2.80
N ALA A 191 21.65 -7.69 2.56
CA ALA A 191 22.83 -7.26 3.31
C ALA A 191 23.17 -5.79 3.06
N ASN A 192 22.96 -5.30 1.83
CA ASN A 192 23.26 -3.92 1.45
C ASN A 192 22.20 -2.92 1.95
N ASP A 193 20.93 -3.29 1.95
CA ASP A 193 19.82 -2.43 2.42
C ASP A 193 18.75 -3.24 3.19
N PRO A 194 19.02 -3.59 4.46
CA PRO A 194 18.12 -4.42 5.26
C PRO A 194 16.84 -3.70 5.70
N ASN A 195 16.77 -2.37 5.53
CA ASN A 195 15.58 -1.60 5.88
C ASN A 195 14.50 -1.71 4.81
N ASN A 196 14.91 -1.88 3.54
CA ASN A 196 14.00 -2.04 2.41
C ASN A 196 13.97 -3.48 1.88
N ASN A 197 14.87 -4.36 2.32
CA ASN A 197 14.93 -5.73 1.82
C ASN A 197 15.04 -6.71 2.98
N TRP A 198 14.21 -7.76 3.01
CA TRP A 198 14.31 -8.81 4.01
C TRP A 198 13.76 -10.14 3.52
N LYS A 199 14.23 -11.24 4.13
CA LYS A 199 13.62 -12.57 3.96
C LYS A 199 12.30 -12.60 4.74
N ILE A 200 11.23 -13.06 4.11
CA ILE A 200 9.90 -13.16 4.72
C ILE A 200 9.67 -14.56 5.27
N ASP A 201 9.91 -15.56 4.43
CA ASP A 201 9.71 -16.99 4.71
C ASP A 201 10.63 -17.82 3.81
N ASP A 202 10.56 -19.14 3.86
CA ASP A 202 11.31 -20.01 2.97
C ASP A 202 10.97 -19.76 1.51
N ASN A 203 12.03 -19.51 0.72
CA ASN A 203 11.95 -19.08 -0.69
C ASN A 203 11.25 -17.74 -0.93
N TRP A 204 10.83 -17.02 0.11
CA TRP A 204 10.09 -15.77 0.01
C TRP A 204 10.86 -14.56 0.55
N TYR A 205 10.89 -13.50 -0.25
CA TYR A 205 11.65 -12.29 0.04
C TYR A 205 10.81 -11.05 -0.26
N ARG A 206 11.02 -9.98 0.52
CA ARG A 206 10.50 -8.64 0.25
C ARG A 206 11.65 -7.83 -0.30
N ILE A 207 11.55 -7.39 -1.54
CA ILE A 207 12.66 -6.77 -2.26
C ILE A 207 12.22 -5.44 -2.88
N PHE A 208 13.06 -4.43 -2.72
CA PHE A 208 12.98 -3.15 -3.40
C PHE A 208 14.08 -3.10 -4.46
N ARG A 209 13.69 -3.16 -5.74
CA ARG A 209 14.62 -3.18 -6.89
C ARG A 209 14.01 -2.53 -8.13
N GLU A 210 14.87 -2.11 -9.07
CA GLU A 210 14.48 -1.62 -10.41
C GLU A 210 13.81 -2.70 -11.25
#